data_AF-A0A0K1JH47-F1
#
_entry.id   AF-A0A0K1JH47-F1
#
_cell.length_a   1.000
_cell.length_b   1.000
_cell.length_c   1.000
_cell.angle_alpha   90.00
_cell.angle_beta   90.00
_cell.angle_gamma   90.00
#
_symmetry.space_group_name_H-M   'P 1'
#
loop_
_entity.id
_entity.type
_entity.pdbx_description
1 polymer ?
#
loop_
_entity_poly.entity_id
_entity_poly.type
_entity_poly.pdbx_seq_one_letter_code
_entity_poly.pdbx_strand_id
1 'polypeptide(L)'
;MWSSWFRSRHVRTAAALLVLLALIGAWIVHVQVRDRLKAGESRTGEYSLSSDFRSSSTFELPDGGLSVTVEVGEEATKYDDWSDRTRVRAPRGGRLVEVSWSPQSRQSDRTIGVTQRPSSLSLRSGGRTILLEGSIEQSDDTSSGETSKERLVAVPGDLADLEIVAGFAGRQQSVRVLTGKRELGDFATLYRPRSDLALQPVDVGPDNDRYVRGNGFRWELRPVVGQTSRRPYVEGLGWAAAGREWFVVQGSGYYSLLGSAAEWSSETATADYNATRVTTTVTANGTRPSRTVTPSRNQQDPSTDRVISDLTFSVVSGAPVTLSTVVDAPLTRDDRHGAETEAPKTATLHRTSVLAYPGVVDPRKAS
;
A
#
# COMPACT_ATOMS: atom_id res chain seq x y z
N MET A 1 21.52 -88.13 -25.79
CA MET A 1 20.69 -87.64 -24.66
C MET A 1 21.30 -86.46 -23.88
N TRP A 2 22.56 -86.05 -24.11
CA TRP A 2 23.19 -84.93 -23.38
C TRP A 2 22.85 -83.51 -23.90
N SER A 3 22.25 -83.37 -25.10
CA SER A 3 21.99 -82.06 -25.71
C SER A 3 20.68 -81.37 -25.26
N SER A 4 19.70 -82.11 -24.74
CA SER A 4 18.43 -81.52 -24.25
C SER A 4 18.57 -80.89 -22.86
N TRP A 5 19.48 -81.39 -22.04
CA TRP A 5 19.64 -80.93 -20.66
C TRP A 5 20.32 -79.55 -20.59
N PHE A 6 21.33 -79.30 -21.44
CA PHE A 6 21.99 -77.99 -21.55
C PHE A 6 21.07 -76.90 -22.08
N ARG A 7 20.19 -77.19 -23.05
CA ARG A 7 19.24 -76.19 -23.57
C ARG A 7 18.27 -75.69 -22.48
N SER A 8 17.85 -76.54 -21.54
CA SER A 8 16.92 -76.13 -20.49
C SER A 8 17.52 -75.16 -19.47
N ARG A 9 18.82 -75.28 -19.17
CA ARG A 9 19.52 -74.38 -18.22
C ARG A 9 19.69 -72.98 -18.80
N HIS A 10 20.08 -72.87 -20.06
CA HIS A 10 20.26 -71.56 -20.71
C HIS A 10 18.94 -70.79 -20.88
N VAL A 11 17.83 -71.48 -21.15
CA VAL A 11 16.51 -70.85 -21.24
C VAL A 11 16.06 -70.31 -19.88
N ARG A 12 16.28 -71.07 -18.79
CA ARG A 12 15.94 -70.61 -17.42
C ARG A 12 16.77 -69.42 -16.98
N THR A 13 18.07 -69.41 -17.26
CA THR A 13 18.95 -68.28 -16.95
C THR A 13 18.59 -67.04 -17.76
N ALA A 14 18.26 -67.19 -19.05
CA ALA A 14 17.85 -66.07 -19.89
C ALA A 14 16.51 -65.48 -19.41
N ALA A 15 15.53 -66.33 -19.05
CA ALA A 15 14.26 -65.88 -18.52
C ALA A 15 14.41 -65.14 -17.17
N ALA A 16 15.23 -65.66 -16.26
CA ALA A 16 15.51 -65.00 -14.98
C ALA A 16 16.16 -63.62 -15.17
N LEU A 17 17.09 -63.50 -16.12
CA LEU A 17 17.79 -62.25 -16.42
C LEU A 17 16.85 -61.20 -17.05
N LEU A 18 15.92 -61.63 -17.91
CA LEU A 18 14.88 -60.76 -18.46
C LEU A 18 13.92 -60.25 -17.38
N VAL A 19 13.50 -61.11 -16.44
CA VAL A 19 12.66 -60.70 -15.30
C VAL A 19 13.40 -59.71 -14.41
N LEU A 20 14.68 -59.95 -14.12
CA LEU A 20 15.50 -59.03 -13.32
C LEU A 20 15.63 -57.66 -14.02
N LEU A 21 15.90 -57.63 -15.33
CA LEU A 21 15.97 -56.39 -16.10
C LEU A 21 14.62 -55.66 -16.14
N ALA A 22 13.51 -56.39 -16.25
CA ALA A 22 12.17 -55.79 -16.18
C ALA A 22 11.90 -55.18 -14.81
N LEU A 23 12.30 -55.84 -13.72
CA LEU A 23 12.17 -55.31 -12.36
C LEU A 23 13.07 -54.09 -12.12
N ILE A 24 14.31 -54.12 -12.59
CA ILE A 24 15.21 -52.96 -12.54
C ILE A 24 14.63 -51.80 -13.35
N GLY A 25 14.14 -52.06 -14.56
CA GLY A 25 13.48 -51.07 -15.40
C GLY A 25 12.23 -50.47 -14.74
N ALA A 26 11.36 -51.31 -14.18
CA ALA A 26 10.17 -50.88 -13.45
C ALA A 26 10.54 -50.07 -12.20
N TRP A 27 11.57 -50.47 -11.48
CA TRP A 27 12.06 -49.75 -10.30
C TRP A 27 12.64 -48.38 -10.67
N ILE A 28 13.48 -48.29 -11.71
CA ILE A 28 14.01 -47.01 -12.22
C ILE A 28 12.87 -46.09 -12.65
N VAL A 29 11.88 -46.60 -13.39
CA VAL A 29 10.71 -45.82 -13.80
C VAL A 29 9.89 -45.36 -12.58
N HIS A 30 9.71 -46.23 -11.59
CA HIS A 30 8.97 -45.93 -10.38
C HIS A 30 9.64 -44.82 -9.55
N VAL A 31 10.96 -44.90 -9.37
CA VAL A 31 11.76 -43.87 -8.69
C VAL A 31 11.70 -42.55 -9.46
N GLN A 32 11.93 -42.58 -10.79
CA GLN A 32 11.91 -41.37 -11.61
C GLN A 32 10.56 -40.67 -11.67
N VAL A 33 9.45 -41.40 -11.51
CA VAL A 33 8.09 -40.85 -11.54
C VAL A 33 7.67 -40.33 -10.18
N ARG A 34 8.15 -40.92 -9.08
CA ARG A 34 7.80 -40.48 -7.71
C ARG A 34 8.34 -39.09 -7.36
N ASP A 35 9.52 -38.75 -7.88
CA ASP A 35 10.20 -37.50 -7.52
C ASP A 35 9.76 -36.30 -8.38
N ARG A 36 8.78 -36.50 -9.29
CA ARG A 36 8.28 -35.45 -10.17
C ARG A 36 7.00 -34.83 -9.62
N LEU A 37 6.98 -33.52 -9.52
CA LEU A 37 5.76 -32.79 -9.23
C LEU A 37 4.81 -32.82 -10.42
N LYS A 38 3.51 -32.90 -10.12
CA LYS A 38 2.48 -32.74 -11.15
C LYS A 38 2.37 -31.26 -11.52
N ALA A 39 2.05 -30.96 -12.78
CA ALA A 39 1.81 -29.60 -13.22
C ALA A 39 0.66 -28.94 -12.42
N GLY A 40 0.94 -27.78 -11.82
CA GLY A 40 0.05 -27.06 -10.91
C GLY A 40 0.18 -27.44 -9.44
N GLU A 41 0.97 -28.47 -9.11
CA GLU A 41 1.30 -28.79 -7.71
C GLU A 41 2.19 -27.69 -7.12
N SER A 42 1.93 -27.32 -5.87
CA SER A 42 2.77 -26.40 -5.12
C SER A 42 3.12 -26.99 -3.76
N ARG A 43 4.32 -26.68 -3.27
CA ARG A 43 4.82 -27.09 -1.96
C ARG A 43 5.43 -25.90 -1.22
N THR A 44 5.29 -25.92 0.09
CA THR A 44 5.96 -24.99 1.01
C THR A 44 7.17 -25.67 1.65
N GLY A 45 8.15 -24.88 2.08
CA GLY A 45 9.39 -25.34 2.74
C GLY A 45 10.64 -24.86 2.02
N GLU A 46 11.80 -25.10 2.64
CA GLU A 46 13.11 -24.67 2.14
C GLU A 46 13.58 -25.57 1.00
N TYR A 47 13.65 -24.99 -0.20
CA TYR A 47 14.20 -25.63 -1.39
C TYR A 47 15.43 -24.87 -1.86
N SER A 48 16.44 -25.60 -2.32
CA SER A 48 17.46 -25.01 -3.18
C SER A 48 17.18 -25.46 -4.60
N LEU A 49 16.71 -24.52 -5.42
CA LEU A 49 16.53 -24.72 -6.85
C LEU A 49 17.88 -24.62 -7.55
N SER A 50 18.19 -25.61 -8.41
CA SER A 50 19.26 -25.44 -9.40
C SER A 50 18.73 -24.50 -10.48
N SER A 51 18.82 -23.19 -10.22
CA SER A 51 18.20 -22.17 -11.05
C SER A 51 19.06 -21.79 -12.25
N ASP A 52 18.42 -21.74 -13.42
CA ASP A 52 19.03 -21.22 -14.65
C ASP A 52 18.69 -19.74 -14.86
N PHE A 53 17.67 -19.26 -14.13
CA PHE A 53 17.16 -17.91 -14.21
C PHE A 53 16.66 -17.44 -12.84
N ARG A 54 16.96 -16.17 -12.52
CA ARG A 54 16.49 -15.48 -11.33
C ARG A 54 16.03 -14.07 -11.68
N SER A 55 14.88 -13.68 -11.19
CA SER A 55 14.32 -12.33 -11.33
C SER A 55 13.80 -11.84 -9.98
N SER A 56 13.90 -10.55 -9.73
CA SER A 56 13.34 -9.91 -8.55
C SER A 56 12.48 -8.72 -8.97
N SER A 57 11.40 -8.49 -8.24
CA SER A 57 10.45 -7.42 -8.51
C SER A 57 9.74 -6.98 -7.25
N THR A 58 9.64 -5.66 -7.06
CA THR A 58 8.85 -5.06 -6.00
C THR A 58 7.46 -4.69 -6.51
N PHE A 59 6.42 -5.09 -5.79
CA PHE A 59 5.04 -4.65 -5.98
C PHE A 59 4.71 -3.55 -4.97
N GLU A 60 4.27 -2.39 -5.45
CA GLU A 60 3.80 -1.32 -4.58
C GLU A 60 2.32 -1.55 -4.28
N LEU A 61 1.95 -1.59 -3.01
CA LEU A 61 0.59 -1.81 -2.54
C LEU A 61 0.11 -0.57 -1.77
N PRO A 62 -1.20 -0.36 -1.58
CA PRO A 62 -1.69 0.78 -0.81
C PRO A 62 -1.19 0.83 0.64
N ASP A 63 -0.96 -0.32 1.26
CA ASP A 63 -0.53 -0.51 2.64
C ASP A 63 0.99 -0.74 2.82
N GLY A 64 1.74 -0.94 1.73
CA GLY A 64 3.17 -1.24 1.81
C GLY A 64 3.79 -1.56 0.46
N GLY A 65 4.85 -2.34 0.50
CA GLY A 65 5.42 -3.01 -0.67
C GLY A 65 5.40 -4.53 -0.48
N LEU A 66 5.70 -5.25 -1.56
CA LEU A 66 5.94 -6.69 -1.55
C LEU A 66 7.13 -6.96 -2.45
N SER A 67 8.25 -7.36 -1.86
CA SER A 67 9.43 -7.81 -2.61
C SER A 67 9.20 -9.27 -3.00
N VAL A 68 9.30 -9.59 -4.29
CA VAL A 68 9.14 -10.95 -4.81
C VAL A 68 10.38 -11.34 -5.58
N THR A 69 10.94 -12.50 -5.27
CA THR A 69 12.00 -13.14 -6.06
C THR A 69 11.44 -14.42 -6.67
N VAL A 70 11.77 -14.63 -7.95
CA VAL A 70 11.38 -15.81 -8.70
C VAL A 70 12.63 -16.46 -9.24
N GLU A 71 12.82 -17.73 -8.91
CA GLU A 71 13.86 -18.59 -9.48
C GLU A 71 13.20 -19.69 -10.31
N VAL A 72 13.84 -20.05 -11.43
CA VAL A 72 13.34 -21.08 -12.33
C VAL A 72 14.42 -22.09 -12.68
N GLY A 73 14.07 -23.37 -12.61
CA GLY A 73 14.98 -24.48 -12.86
C GLY A 73 14.24 -25.79 -13.13
N GLU A 74 14.99 -26.88 -13.32
CA GLU A 74 14.43 -28.21 -13.58
C GLU A 74 14.41 -29.14 -12.36
N GLU A 75 15.32 -28.92 -11.41
CA GLU A 75 15.48 -29.74 -10.20
C GLU A 75 15.65 -28.85 -8.97
N ALA A 76 14.97 -29.22 -7.88
CA ALA A 76 15.10 -28.60 -6.56
C ALA A 76 15.48 -29.65 -5.52
N THR A 77 16.24 -29.25 -4.50
CA THR A 77 16.56 -30.10 -3.35
C THR A 77 15.84 -29.55 -2.13
N LYS A 78 15.00 -30.37 -1.48
CA LYS A 78 14.37 -30.02 -0.21
C LYS A 78 15.33 -30.26 0.94
N TYR A 79 15.39 -29.33 1.89
CA TYR A 79 16.16 -29.48 3.13
C TYR A 79 15.17 -29.66 4.29
N ASP A 80 14.87 -30.90 4.66
CA ASP A 80 13.98 -31.19 5.81
C ASP A 80 14.75 -31.40 7.13
N ASP A 81 16.03 -31.74 7.05
CA ASP A 81 17.03 -31.78 8.13
C ASP A 81 18.40 -32.01 7.45
N TRP A 82 19.54 -31.80 8.13
CA TRP A 82 20.89 -31.86 7.55
C TRP A 82 21.22 -33.20 6.84
N SER A 83 20.44 -34.25 7.09
CA SER A 83 20.67 -35.61 6.59
C SER A 83 19.73 -36.08 5.47
N ASP A 84 18.56 -35.47 5.27
CA ASP A 84 17.61 -35.90 4.23
C ASP A 84 17.51 -34.87 3.11
N ARG A 85 18.08 -35.24 1.95
CA ARG A 85 18.04 -34.44 0.72
C ARG A 85 17.13 -35.13 -0.27
N THR A 86 15.86 -34.75 -0.24
CA THR A 86 14.90 -35.22 -1.25
C THR A 86 15.00 -34.33 -2.48
N ARG A 87 15.34 -34.92 -3.62
CA ARG A 87 15.32 -34.22 -4.92
C ARG A 87 13.91 -34.23 -5.47
N VAL A 88 13.52 -33.08 -6.01
CA VAL A 88 12.23 -32.85 -6.66
C VAL A 88 12.51 -32.40 -8.08
N ARG A 89 11.81 -32.95 -9.06
CA ARG A 89 11.98 -32.65 -10.47
C ARG A 89 10.71 -32.05 -11.07
N ALA A 90 10.90 -31.18 -12.06
CA ALA A 90 9.82 -30.65 -12.87
C ALA A 90 9.02 -31.77 -13.59
N PRO A 91 7.76 -31.53 -13.96
CA PRO A 91 7.03 -32.39 -14.88
C PRO A 91 7.75 -32.45 -16.24
N ARG A 92 7.50 -33.51 -17.03
CA ARG A 92 8.10 -33.64 -18.37
C ARG A 92 7.76 -32.42 -19.23
N GLY A 93 8.80 -31.75 -19.76
CA GLY A 93 8.63 -30.56 -20.59
C GLY A 93 8.13 -29.32 -19.82
N GLY A 94 8.23 -29.33 -18.49
CA GLY A 94 7.90 -28.19 -17.64
C GLY A 94 9.11 -27.70 -16.84
N ARG A 95 8.82 -26.85 -15.86
CA ARG A 95 9.79 -26.18 -15.01
C ARG A 95 9.32 -26.14 -13.56
N LEU A 96 10.27 -26.06 -12.65
CA LEU A 96 10.04 -25.69 -11.26
C LEU A 96 10.25 -24.19 -11.13
N VAL A 97 9.30 -23.51 -10.50
CA VAL A 97 9.32 -22.08 -10.23
C VAL A 97 9.26 -21.91 -8.72
N GLU A 98 10.35 -21.43 -8.14
CA GLU A 98 10.37 -21.04 -6.74
C GLU A 98 10.04 -19.55 -6.65
N VAL A 99 9.04 -19.23 -5.83
CA VAL A 99 8.65 -17.84 -5.58
C VAL A 99 8.84 -17.57 -4.11
N SER A 100 9.73 -16.65 -3.79
CA SER A 100 9.92 -16.12 -2.44
C SER A 100 9.41 -14.68 -2.35
N TRP A 101 8.80 -14.31 -1.24
CA TRP A 101 8.30 -12.96 -1.04
C TRP A 101 8.44 -12.49 0.41
N SER A 102 8.71 -11.19 0.55
CA SER A 102 8.78 -10.49 1.84
C SER A 102 7.91 -9.23 1.77
N PRO A 103 6.93 -9.06 2.70
CA PRO A 103 6.19 -7.81 2.81
C PRO A 103 7.13 -6.70 3.28
N GLN A 104 7.03 -5.54 2.64
CA GLN A 104 7.83 -4.36 2.99
C GLN A 104 6.95 -3.34 3.67
N SER A 105 7.14 -3.15 4.98
CA SER A 105 6.45 -2.11 5.73
C SER A 105 6.95 -0.74 5.28
N ARG A 106 6.02 0.17 4.99
CA ARG A 106 6.34 1.59 4.79
C ARG A 106 6.39 2.26 6.16
N GLN A 107 7.60 2.40 6.68
CA GLN A 107 7.88 2.93 8.01
C GLN A 107 7.29 4.34 8.26
N SER A 108 7.01 5.12 7.20
CA SER A 108 6.54 6.51 7.30
C SER A 108 5.02 6.73 7.31
N ASP A 109 4.19 5.71 7.02
CA ASP A 109 2.73 5.89 6.82
C ASP A 109 1.87 5.44 8.03
N ARG A 110 2.51 5.14 9.18
CA ARG A 110 1.91 4.54 10.39
C ARG A 110 0.79 5.34 11.09
N THR A 111 0.51 6.58 10.65
CA THR A 111 -0.43 7.46 11.34
C THR A 111 -1.88 7.37 10.83
N ILE A 112 -2.20 6.54 9.83
CA ILE A 112 -3.54 6.50 9.26
C ILE A 112 -4.11 5.10 9.41
N GLY A 113 -5.36 5.00 9.89
CA GLY A 113 -6.17 3.78 9.94
C GLY A 113 -6.36 3.12 8.57
N VAL A 114 -5.26 2.60 8.04
CA VAL A 114 -5.21 1.61 6.98
C VAL A 114 -5.49 0.32 7.73
N THR A 115 -6.75 -0.10 7.78
CA THR A 115 -6.98 -1.50 8.13
C THR A 115 -6.31 -2.30 7.03
N GLN A 116 -5.36 -3.14 7.44
CA GLN A 116 -4.65 -4.04 6.55
C GLN A 116 -5.70 -4.89 5.85
N ARG A 117 -5.86 -4.69 4.53
CA ARG A 117 -6.61 -5.65 3.73
C ARG A 117 -5.63 -6.72 3.29
N PRO A 118 -6.04 -8.00 3.32
CA PRO A 118 -5.18 -9.06 2.86
C PRO A 118 -4.81 -8.81 1.40
N SER A 119 -3.50 -8.67 1.17
CA SER A 119 -2.96 -8.71 -0.18
C SER A 119 -2.86 -10.17 -0.60
N SER A 120 -3.09 -10.46 -1.88
CA SER A 120 -2.95 -11.82 -2.42
C SER A 120 -1.78 -11.88 -3.38
N LEU A 121 -1.09 -13.01 -3.43
CA LEU A 121 -0.03 -13.29 -4.40
C LEU A 121 -0.36 -14.56 -5.17
N SER A 122 -0.21 -14.51 -6.48
CA SER A 122 -0.44 -15.65 -7.35
C SER A 122 0.56 -15.71 -8.50
N LEU A 123 0.78 -16.93 -9.02
CA LEU A 123 1.57 -17.20 -10.21
C LEU A 123 0.63 -17.52 -11.37
N ARG A 124 0.83 -16.89 -12.53
CA ARG A 124 0.08 -17.17 -13.75
C ARG A 124 1.01 -17.73 -14.82
N SER A 125 0.61 -18.82 -15.46
CA SER A 125 1.28 -19.39 -16.64
C SER A 125 0.35 -20.37 -17.37
N GLY A 126 0.44 -20.41 -18.69
CA GLY A 126 -0.38 -21.25 -19.56
C GLY A 126 -1.88 -21.01 -19.38
N GLY A 127 -2.29 -19.77 -19.05
CA GLY A 127 -3.68 -19.42 -18.74
C GLY A 127 -4.21 -19.96 -17.39
N ARG A 128 -3.36 -20.56 -16.56
CA ARG A 128 -3.73 -21.04 -15.21
C ARG A 128 -3.21 -20.07 -14.16
N THR A 129 -3.98 -19.91 -13.08
CA THR A 129 -3.59 -19.11 -11.92
C THR A 129 -3.43 -20.01 -10.70
N ILE A 130 -2.29 -19.92 -10.05
CA ILE A 130 -1.93 -20.69 -8.85
C ILE A 130 -1.81 -19.70 -7.70
N LEU A 131 -2.69 -19.83 -6.70
CA LEU A 131 -2.64 -19.00 -5.50
C LEU A 131 -1.41 -19.39 -4.66
N LEU A 132 -0.52 -18.42 -4.43
CA LEU A 132 0.66 -18.61 -3.59
C LEU A 132 0.35 -18.26 -2.13
N GLU A 133 -0.33 -17.13 -1.92
CA GLU A 133 -0.75 -16.63 -0.62
C GLU A 133 -2.07 -15.85 -0.77
N GLY A 134 -3.03 -16.13 0.10
CA GLY A 134 -4.35 -15.50 0.08
C GLY A 134 -4.47 -14.28 1.01
N SER A 135 -3.62 -14.23 2.04
CA SER A 135 -3.57 -13.15 3.02
C SER A 135 -2.12 -12.85 3.38
N ILE A 136 -1.52 -11.91 2.66
CA ILE A 136 -0.24 -11.33 3.06
C ILE A 136 -0.56 -10.24 4.07
N GLU A 137 -0.28 -10.54 5.34
CA GLU A 137 -0.30 -9.58 6.43
C GLU A 137 0.99 -8.76 6.40
N GLN A 138 0.88 -7.46 6.59
CA GLN A 138 2.05 -6.60 6.77
C GLN A 138 2.47 -6.73 8.23
N SER A 139 3.67 -7.24 8.50
CA SER A 139 4.19 -7.26 9.87
C SER A 139 4.52 -5.83 10.30
N ASP A 140 3.88 -5.37 11.38
CA ASP A 140 4.20 -4.09 12.02
C ASP A 140 5.50 -4.16 12.82
N ASP A 141 5.99 -5.37 13.07
CA ASP A 141 7.08 -5.62 13.99
C ASP A 141 8.42 -5.62 13.24
N THR A 142 9.15 -4.52 13.36
CA THR A 142 10.54 -4.39 12.89
C THR A 142 11.52 -5.26 13.69
N SER A 143 11.05 -5.92 14.77
CA SER A 143 11.89 -6.63 15.75
C SER A 143 12.02 -8.14 15.52
N SER A 144 11.13 -8.74 14.72
CA SER A 144 11.14 -10.18 14.45
C SER A 144 11.51 -10.38 12.98
N GLY A 145 12.56 -11.18 12.73
CA GLY A 145 13.19 -11.32 11.42
C GLY A 145 12.17 -11.50 10.29
N GLU A 146 12.42 -10.82 9.16
CA GLU A 146 11.62 -10.92 7.94
C GLU A 146 11.21 -12.38 7.71
N THR A 147 9.91 -12.68 7.85
CA THR A 147 9.37 -13.98 7.48
C THR A 147 9.21 -13.98 5.96
N SER A 148 10.35 -14.04 5.27
CA SER A 148 10.38 -14.41 3.86
C SER A 148 9.64 -15.73 3.74
N LYS A 149 8.55 -15.72 2.97
CA LYS A 149 7.79 -16.92 2.64
C LYS A 149 8.25 -17.40 1.28
N GLU A 150 8.21 -18.71 1.07
CA GLU A 150 8.56 -19.30 -0.21
C GLU A 150 7.59 -20.39 -0.63
N ARG A 151 7.46 -20.57 -1.94
CA ARG A 151 6.65 -21.64 -2.51
C ARG A 151 7.27 -22.16 -3.79
N LEU A 152 7.47 -23.47 -3.85
CA LEU A 152 7.91 -24.18 -5.05
C LEU A 152 6.68 -24.62 -5.85
N VAL A 153 6.63 -24.30 -7.13
CA VAL A 153 5.50 -24.58 -8.02
C VAL A 153 5.97 -25.28 -9.29
N ALA A 154 5.30 -26.35 -9.67
CA ALA A 154 5.55 -27.03 -10.94
C ALA A 154 4.68 -26.46 -12.05
N VAL A 155 5.30 -25.87 -13.08
CA VAL A 155 4.63 -25.22 -14.20
C VAL A 155 4.83 -26.04 -15.48
N PRO A 156 3.78 -26.30 -16.28
CA PRO A 156 3.93 -26.99 -17.56
C PRO A 156 4.40 -26.04 -18.67
N GLY A 157 5.18 -26.55 -19.62
CA GLY A 157 5.45 -25.86 -20.89
C GLY A 157 6.48 -24.73 -20.81
N ASP A 158 6.37 -23.82 -21.77
CA ASP A 158 7.23 -22.63 -21.93
C ASP A 158 6.88 -21.56 -20.88
N LEU A 159 7.90 -20.81 -20.47
CA LEU A 159 7.84 -19.75 -19.46
C LEU A 159 7.58 -18.36 -20.06
N ALA A 160 7.40 -18.26 -21.37
CA ALA A 160 7.18 -16.99 -22.08
C ALA A 160 6.01 -16.16 -21.50
N ASP A 161 5.03 -16.82 -20.88
CA ASP A 161 3.87 -16.20 -20.24
C ASP A 161 3.90 -16.23 -18.70
N LEU A 162 5.02 -16.62 -18.09
CA LEU A 162 5.15 -16.69 -16.64
C LEU A 162 5.07 -15.30 -16.02
N GLU A 163 4.15 -15.15 -15.08
CA GLU A 163 3.79 -13.86 -14.52
C GLU A 163 3.47 -13.95 -13.03
N ILE A 164 3.97 -13.00 -12.26
CA ILE A 164 3.59 -12.81 -10.87
C ILE A 164 2.46 -11.78 -10.83
N VAL A 165 1.38 -12.11 -10.13
CA VAL A 165 0.21 -11.26 -9.97
C VAL A 165 0.01 -10.97 -8.49
N ALA A 166 0.10 -9.69 -8.13
CA ALA A 166 -0.24 -9.19 -6.81
C ALA A 166 -1.64 -8.57 -6.83
N GLY A 167 -2.45 -8.90 -5.83
CA GLY A 167 -3.83 -8.42 -5.70
C GLY A 167 -4.04 -7.64 -4.41
N PHE A 168 -4.84 -6.58 -4.48
CA PHE A 168 -5.26 -5.79 -3.34
C PHE A 168 -6.69 -5.29 -3.52
N ALA A 169 -7.56 -5.58 -2.55
CA ALA A 169 -8.96 -5.15 -2.54
C ALA A 169 -9.69 -5.36 -3.90
N GLY A 170 -9.52 -6.54 -4.50
CA GLY A 170 -10.18 -6.93 -5.76
C GLY A 170 -9.56 -6.36 -7.04
N ARG A 171 -8.46 -5.59 -6.95
CA ARG A 171 -7.68 -5.14 -8.10
C ARG A 171 -6.37 -5.91 -8.17
N GLN A 172 -5.81 -6.02 -9.37
CA GLN A 172 -4.57 -6.75 -9.62
C GLN A 172 -3.57 -5.90 -10.40
N GLN A 173 -2.30 -6.17 -10.14
CA GLN A 173 -1.17 -5.75 -10.95
C GLN A 173 -0.25 -6.94 -11.17
N SER A 174 0.56 -6.89 -12.21
CA SER A 174 1.38 -8.05 -12.55
C SER A 174 2.70 -7.68 -13.21
N VAL A 175 3.64 -8.62 -13.15
CA VAL A 175 4.96 -8.52 -13.79
C VAL A 175 5.28 -9.83 -14.50
N ARG A 176 5.59 -9.75 -15.79
CA ARG A 176 6.11 -10.88 -16.56
C ARG A 176 7.54 -11.18 -16.13
N VAL A 177 7.76 -12.38 -15.64
CA VAL A 177 9.00 -12.78 -14.94
C VAL A 177 10.24 -12.62 -15.83
N LEU A 178 10.14 -13.04 -17.10
CA LEU A 178 11.28 -13.02 -18.05
C LEU A 178 11.60 -11.63 -18.61
N THR A 179 10.59 -10.78 -18.79
CA THR A 179 10.76 -9.48 -19.48
C THR A 179 10.77 -8.29 -18.52
N GLY A 180 10.36 -8.48 -17.27
CA GLY A 180 10.13 -7.40 -16.32
C GLY A 180 8.96 -6.46 -16.70
N LYS A 181 8.24 -6.74 -17.80
CA LYS A 181 7.13 -5.91 -18.26
C LYS A 181 6.00 -5.95 -17.21
N ARG A 182 5.54 -4.77 -16.81
CA ARG A 182 4.51 -4.59 -15.78
C ARG A 182 3.16 -4.22 -16.38
N GLU A 183 2.09 -4.74 -15.81
CA GLU A 183 0.71 -4.32 -16.05
C GLU A 183 0.13 -3.79 -14.72
N LEU A 184 0.17 -2.47 -14.55
CA LEU A 184 -0.08 -1.84 -13.25
C LEU A 184 -1.57 -1.50 -13.01
N GLY A 185 -2.33 -1.20 -14.06
CA GLY A 185 -3.73 -0.77 -13.93
C GLY A 185 -3.90 0.35 -12.89
N ASP A 186 -4.80 0.13 -11.93
CA ASP A 186 -5.13 1.08 -10.86
C ASP A 186 -3.96 1.33 -9.88
N PHE A 187 -2.94 0.46 -9.85
CA PHE A 187 -1.76 0.61 -9.01
C PHE A 187 -0.73 1.60 -9.57
N ALA A 188 -0.89 2.07 -10.81
CA ALA A 188 0.11 2.90 -11.49
C ALA A 188 0.50 4.17 -10.71
N THR A 189 -0.41 4.72 -9.90
CA THR A 189 -0.16 5.92 -9.08
C THR A 189 0.80 5.66 -7.91
N LEU A 190 0.91 4.42 -7.43
CA LEU A 190 1.81 4.04 -6.34
C LEU A 190 3.29 4.07 -6.77
N TYR A 191 3.54 3.93 -8.07
CA TYR A 191 4.89 3.92 -8.66
C TYR A 191 5.40 5.31 -9.02
N ARG A 192 4.61 6.36 -8.76
CA ARG A 192 5.07 7.72 -8.97
C ARG A 192 6.02 8.12 -7.84
N PRO A 193 7.02 8.97 -8.11
CA PRO A 193 7.81 9.58 -7.06
C PRO A 193 6.87 10.19 -6.02
N ARG A 194 6.99 9.74 -4.77
CA ARG A 194 6.20 10.29 -3.68
C ARG A 194 6.69 11.70 -3.42
N SER A 195 5.74 12.63 -3.41
CA SER A 195 5.92 13.93 -2.79
C SER A 195 5.22 13.84 -1.44
N ASP A 196 5.68 13.01 -0.51
CA ASP A 196 5.31 13.15 0.90
C ASP A 196 5.95 14.42 1.47
N LEU A 197 5.65 15.54 0.83
CA LEU A 197 5.95 16.86 1.32
C LEU A 197 4.97 17.08 2.45
N ALA A 198 5.50 17.15 3.67
CA ALA A 198 4.88 17.97 4.69
C ALA A 198 4.50 19.27 4.00
N LEU A 199 3.23 19.66 4.09
CA LEU A 199 2.81 20.98 3.67
C LEU A 199 3.74 21.94 4.43
N GLN A 200 4.73 22.49 3.74
CA GLN A 200 5.40 23.66 4.27
C GLN A 200 4.28 24.69 4.32
N PRO A 201 3.95 25.23 5.51
CA PRO A 201 3.08 26.40 5.55
C PRO A 201 3.68 27.37 4.55
N VAL A 202 2.92 27.73 3.51
CA VAL A 202 3.32 28.80 2.59
C VAL A 202 3.66 29.96 3.49
N ASP A 203 4.95 30.30 3.52
CA ASP A 203 5.62 31.35 4.28
C ASP A 203 4.61 32.29 4.96
N VAL A 204 4.10 31.88 6.12
CA VAL A 204 3.61 32.84 7.11
C VAL A 204 4.94 33.42 7.55
N GLY A 205 5.25 34.63 7.09
CA GLY A 205 6.60 35.20 7.14
C GLY A 205 7.24 35.19 8.54
N PRO A 206 8.42 35.81 8.71
CA PRO A 206 9.15 35.81 9.99
C PRO A 206 8.30 36.26 11.18
N ASP A 207 7.23 37.02 10.91
CA ASP A 207 6.13 37.22 11.84
C ASP A 207 5.22 35.97 11.85
N ASN A 208 5.43 35.15 12.87
CA ASN A 208 4.44 34.23 13.48
C ASN A 208 3.18 35.02 13.89
N ASP A 209 2.56 35.75 12.97
CA ASP A 209 1.35 36.51 13.16
C ASP A 209 0.25 35.48 13.31
N ARG A 210 0.15 35.01 14.55
CA ARG A 210 -1.03 34.44 15.18
C ARG A 210 -2.25 35.26 14.83
N TYR A 211 -2.10 36.54 14.49
CA TYR A 211 -3.18 37.46 14.23
C TYR A 211 -3.46 37.66 12.74
N VAL A 212 -4.69 37.39 12.32
CA VAL A 212 -5.17 37.76 10.98
C VAL A 212 -6.16 38.89 11.09
N ARG A 213 -6.05 39.90 10.21
CA ARG A 213 -7.01 41.00 10.13
C ARG A 213 -8.01 40.76 9.01
N GLY A 214 -9.29 40.99 9.28
CA GLY A 214 -10.35 40.91 8.29
C GLY A 214 -11.64 41.53 8.81
N ASN A 215 -12.34 42.30 7.97
CA ASN A 215 -13.60 42.98 8.31
C ASN A 215 -13.53 43.86 9.59
N GLY A 216 -12.36 44.46 9.88
CA GLY A 216 -12.14 45.28 11.08
C GLY A 216 -11.78 44.51 12.36
N PHE A 217 -11.66 43.18 12.29
CA PHE A 217 -11.33 42.32 13.43
C PHE A 217 -9.91 41.75 13.31
N ARG A 218 -9.23 41.60 14.45
CA ARG A 218 -7.95 40.91 14.66
C ARG A 218 -8.20 39.57 15.35
N TRP A 219 -7.68 38.48 14.77
CA TRP A 219 -8.03 37.10 15.16
C TRP A 219 -6.82 36.25 15.47
N GLU A 220 -6.75 35.62 16.66
CA GLU A 220 -5.75 34.58 16.91
C GLU A 220 -6.12 33.27 16.17
N LEU A 221 -5.38 32.96 15.11
CA LEU A 221 -5.51 31.78 14.28
C LEU A 221 -4.20 31.01 14.30
N ARG A 222 -4.21 29.82 14.91
CA ARG A 222 -3.09 28.90 14.79
C ARG A 222 -3.30 27.95 13.61
N PRO A 223 -2.48 28.05 12.54
CA PRO A 223 -2.53 27.05 11.49
C PRO A 223 -2.02 25.73 12.06
N VAL A 224 -2.91 24.76 12.30
CA VAL A 224 -2.47 23.37 12.50
C VAL A 224 -2.45 22.76 11.11
N VAL A 225 -1.26 22.74 10.51
CA VAL A 225 -1.04 22.08 9.25
C VAL A 225 -1.05 20.58 9.51
N GLY A 226 -2.12 19.93 9.05
CA GLY A 226 -2.23 18.48 9.05
C GLY A 226 -1.24 17.82 8.10
N GLN A 227 -0.92 16.55 8.33
CA GLN A 227 -0.20 15.76 7.34
C GLN A 227 -1.10 15.51 6.14
N THR A 228 -0.56 15.59 4.92
CA THR A 228 -1.31 15.25 3.70
C THR A 228 -0.68 14.09 2.96
N SER A 229 -1.51 13.23 2.40
CA SER A 229 -1.04 12.15 1.53
C SER A 229 -1.96 11.95 0.33
N ARG A 230 -1.38 11.46 -0.77
CA ARG A 230 -2.11 11.03 -1.98
C ARG A 230 -2.06 9.52 -2.04
N ARG A 231 -3.22 8.87 -2.15
CA ARG A 231 -3.34 7.41 -2.13
C ARG A 231 -4.39 6.95 -3.15
N PRO A 232 -4.17 5.85 -3.89
CA PRO A 232 -5.19 5.32 -4.80
C PRO A 232 -6.32 4.58 -4.09
N TYR A 233 -6.11 4.16 -2.84
CA TYR A 233 -7.09 3.42 -2.06
C TYR A 233 -7.21 4.03 -0.66
N VAL A 234 -8.44 4.19 -0.19
CA VAL A 234 -8.76 4.56 1.18
C VAL A 234 -9.82 3.60 1.68
N GLU A 235 -9.60 3.02 2.86
CA GLU A 235 -10.57 2.11 3.44
C GLU A 235 -11.95 2.77 3.61
N GLY A 236 -13.02 2.01 3.35
CA GLY A 236 -14.40 2.52 3.39
C GLY A 236 -14.79 3.33 2.15
N LEU A 237 -13.82 3.88 1.42
CA LEU A 237 -14.05 4.55 0.13
C LEU A 237 -13.62 3.69 -1.08
N GLY A 238 -12.73 2.72 -0.87
CA GLY A 238 -12.21 1.84 -1.90
C GLY A 238 -11.16 2.50 -2.78
N TRP A 239 -11.00 1.95 -3.99
CA TRP A 239 -10.15 2.52 -5.03
C TRP A 239 -10.75 3.82 -5.58
N ALA A 240 -9.90 4.83 -5.78
CA ALA A 240 -10.27 6.02 -6.51
C ALA A 240 -10.63 5.66 -7.97
N ALA A 241 -11.52 6.45 -8.59
CA ALA A 241 -11.86 6.27 -9.99
C ALA A 241 -10.64 6.50 -10.90
N ALA A 242 -10.66 5.92 -12.10
CA ALA A 242 -9.60 6.09 -13.09
C ALA A 242 -9.26 7.58 -13.33
N GLY A 243 -7.97 7.91 -13.31
CA GLY A 243 -7.47 9.28 -13.43
C GLY A 243 -7.60 10.14 -12.16
N ARG A 244 -8.11 9.57 -11.06
CA ARG A 244 -8.26 10.24 -9.76
C ARG A 244 -7.46 9.54 -8.67
N GLU A 245 -7.27 10.23 -7.57
CA GLU A 245 -6.71 9.67 -6.34
C GLU A 245 -7.39 10.29 -5.12
N TRP A 246 -7.24 9.63 -3.98
CA TRP A 246 -7.66 10.18 -2.70
C TRP A 246 -6.57 11.10 -2.17
N PHE A 247 -6.95 12.34 -1.92
CA PHE A 247 -6.16 13.30 -1.16
C PHE A 247 -6.65 13.29 0.28
N VAL A 248 -5.82 12.79 1.19
CA VAL A 248 -6.12 12.66 2.60
C VAL A 248 -5.41 13.78 3.35
N VAL A 249 -6.17 14.53 4.15
CA VAL A 249 -5.67 15.53 5.09
C VAL A 249 -5.93 15.00 6.49
N GLN A 250 -4.86 14.81 7.26
CA GLN A 250 -4.91 14.25 8.60
C GLN A 250 -4.62 15.26 9.68
N GLY A 251 -5.21 15.08 10.86
CA GLY A 251 -4.83 15.90 12.01
C GLY A 251 -5.10 17.38 11.78
N SER A 252 -5.98 17.70 10.83
CA SER A 252 -6.26 19.08 10.51
C SER A 252 -7.10 19.70 11.61
N GLY A 253 -6.41 20.36 12.54
CA GLY A 253 -6.98 21.36 13.42
C GLY A 253 -7.15 22.64 12.60
N TYR A 254 -8.23 22.74 11.84
CA TYR A 254 -8.48 23.94 11.07
C TYR A 254 -8.79 25.06 12.05
N TYR A 255 -7.78 25.88 12.33
CA TYR A 255 -7.88 27.07 13.15
C TYR A 255 -8.52 26.80 14.51
N SER A 256 -7.67 26.48 15.47
CA SER A 256 -8.05 26.72 16.86
C SER A 256 -8.25 28.23 17.02
N LEU A 257 -9.49 28.70 17.07
CA LEU A 257 -9.80 29.92 17.81
C LEU A 257 -9.58 29.55 19.28
N LEU A 258 -8.32 29.59 19.73
CA LEU A 258 -8.00 29.39 21.14
C LEU A 258 -8.71 30.50 21.90
N GLY A 259 -9.75 30.15 22.65
CA GLY A 259 -10.42 31.08 23.57
C GLY A 259 -10.87 32.39 22.91
N SER A 260 -11.98 32.34 22.16
CA SER A 260 -13.03 33.37 22.27
C SER A 260 -12.61 34.87 22.37
N ALA A 261 -11.65 35.36 21.60
CA ALA A 261 -11.36 36.79 21.50
C ALA A 261 -11.02 37.17 20.05
N ALA A 262 -12.01 37.70 19.32
CA ALA A 262 -11.72 38.56 18.18
C ALA A 262 -11.69 39.99 18.70
N GLU A 263 -10.65 40.75 18.40
CA GLU A 263 -10.59 42.16 18.78
C GLU A 263 -11.03 42.99 17.58
N TRP A 264 -12.12 43.72 17.72
CA TRP A 264 -12.46 44.76 16.76
C TRP A 264 -11.71 46.04 17.14
N SER A 265 -11.17 46.72 16.14
CA SER A 265 -10.53 48.03 16.33
C SER A 265 -10.95 49.01 15.25
N SER A 266 -11.16 50.26 15.64
CA SER A 266 -11.35 51.42 14.78
C SER A 266 -10.35 52.51 15.17
N GLU A 267 -10.39 53.67 14.52
CA GLU A 267 -9.53 54.81 14.90
C GLU A 267 -9.81 55.31 16.33
N THR A 268 -11.01 55.07 16.86
CA THR A 268 -11.51 55.67 18.10
C THR A 268 -11.85 54.67 19.19
N ALA A 269 -12.03 53.38 18.87
CA ALA A 269 -12.50 52.38 19.81
C ALA A 269 -11.94 50.97 19.56
N THR A 270 -11.84 50.19 20.64
CA THR A 270 -11.56 48.75 20.61
C THR A 270 -12.63 47.97 21.37
N ALA A 271 -12.91 46.74 20.94
CA ALA A 271 -13.85 45.86 21.63
C ALA A 271 -13.48 44.39 21.43
N ASP A 272 -13.59 43.60 22.50
CA ASP A 272 -13.36 42.15 22.47
C ASP A 272 -14.66 41.41 22.16
N TYR A 273 -14.53 40.27 21.45
CA TYR A 273 -15.66 39.45 21.03
C TYR A 273 -15.41 37.98 21.31
N ASN A 274 -16.41 37.34 21.91
CA ASN A 274 -16.45 35.90 22.06
C ASN A 274 -17.13 35.26 20.83
N ALA A 275 -16.51 34.23 20.25
CA ALA A 275 -17.17 33.36 19.28
C ALA A 275 -17.99 32.31 20.04
N THR A 276 -19.28 32.19 19.74
CA THR A 276 -20.17 31.24 20.42
C THR A 276 -20.20 29.86 19.77
N ARG A 277 -20.12 29.83 18.43
CA ARG A 277 -20.04 28.60 17.65
C ARG A 277 -19.23 28.86 16.39
N VAL A 278 -18.22 28.05 16.14
CA VAL A 278 -17.39 28.16 14.94
C VAL A 278 -17.77 27.01 14.01
N THR A 279 -18.15 27.34 12.78
CA THR A 279 -18.37 26.34 11.73
C THR A 279 -17.24 26.46 10.73
N THR A 280 -16.55 25.35 10.46
CA THR A 280 -15.47 25.31 9.49
C THR A 280 -15.85 24.39 8.35
N THR A 281 -15.87 24.94 7.14
CA THR A 281 -16.04 24.20 5.89
C THR A 281 -14.71 24.12 5.17
N VAL A 282 -14.31 22.93 4.75
CA VAL A 282 -13.08 22.73 3.98
C VAL A 282 -13.43 22.12 2.64
N THR A 283 -12.79 22.63 1.60
CA THR A 283 -12.92 22.13 0.24
C THR A 283 -11.54 21.91 -0.39
N ALA A 284 -11.43 20.96 -1.30
CA ALA A 284 -10.28 20.76 -2.15
C ALA A 284 -10.69 21.06 -3.60
N ASN A 285 -10.06 22.04 -4.23
CA ASN A 285 -10.44 22.54 -5.57
C ASN A 285 -11.94 22.85 -5.66
N GLY A 286 -12.51 23.48 -4.63
CA GLY A 286 -13.93 23.79 -4.52
C GLY A 286 -14.86 22.60 -4.19
N THR A 287 -14.33 21.39 -4.06
CA THR A 287 -15.12 20.17 -3.77
C THR A 287 -15.10 19.84 -2.27
N ARG A 288 -16.26 19.48 -1.70
CA ARG A 288 -16.39 19.02 -0.30
C ARG A 288 -15.72 17.64 -0.10
N PRO A 289 -15.34 17.28 1.14
CA PRO A 289 -14.76 15.98 1.42
C PRO A 289 -15.74 14.86 1.12
N SER A 290 -15.24 13.77 0.55
CA SER A 290 -15.96 12.50 0.36
C SER A 290 -16.10 11.74 1.68
N ARG A 291 -15.22 12.01 2.65
CA ARG A 291 -15.29 11.47 4.00
C ARG A 291 -14.70 12.45 5.00
N THR A 292 -15.39 12.58 6.14
CA THR A 292 -14.92 13.32 7.32
C THR A 292 -14.92 12.36 8.49
N VAL A 293 -13.78 12.15 9.12
CA VAL A 293 -13.65 11.37 10.35
C VAL A 293 -13.34 12.33 11.49
N THR A 294 -14.29 12.51 12.41
CA THR A 294 -14.09 13.29 13.62
C THR A 294 -13.61 12.35 14.73
N PRO A 295 -12.49 12.64 15.41
CA PRO A 295 -11.97 11.82 16.49
C PRO A 295 -12.97 11.79 17.63
N SER A 296 -12.99 10.66 18.35
CA SER A 296 -13.83 10.47 19.54
C SER A 296 -13.59 11.57 20.57
N ARG A 297 -14.67 12.01 21.24
CA ARG A 297 -14.68 13.12 22.22
C ARG A 297 -13.59 13.01 23.31
N ASN A 298 -13.14 11.81 23.64
CA ASN A 298 -12.10 11.55 24.65
C ASN A 298 -10.66 11.85 24.16
N GLN A 299 -10.46 12.14 22.87
CA GLN A 299 -9.22 12.65 22.30
C GLN A 299 -9.26 14.16 22.03
N GLN A 300 -10.38 14.82 22.30
CA GLN A 300 -10.47 16.28 22.24
C GLN A 300 -9.89 16.85 23.53
N ASP A 301 -8.88 17.72 23.38
CA ASP A 301 -8.40 18.53 24.50
C ASP A 301 -9.53 19.47 24.93
N PRO A 302 -10.13 19.30 26.13
CA PRO A 302 -11.28 20.06 26.57
C PRO A 302 -10.97 21.56 26.75
N SER A 303 -9.68 21.95 26.75
CA SER A 303 -9.25 23.35 26.83
C SER A 303 -9.22 24.06 25.48
N THR A 304 -9.42 23.34 24.38
CA THR A 304 -9.40 23.91 23.04
C THR A 304 -10.63 23.46 22.25
N ASP A 305 -11.36 24.38 21.62
CA ASP A 305 -12.44 24.08 20.65
C ASP A 305 -11.88 23.52 19.33
N ARG A 306 -10.86 22.66 19.42
CA ARG A 306 -10.18 22.04 18.29
C ARG A 306 -11.00 20.89 17.76
N VAL A 307 -11.73 21.15 16.68
CA VAL A 307 -12.19 20.08 15.80
C VAL A 307 -11.02 19.66 14.93
N ILE A 308 -10.25 18.69 15.42
CA ILE A 308 -9.35 17.91 14.56
C ILE A 308 -10.27 17.00 13.75
N SER A 309 -10.14 16.93 12.43
CA SER A 309 -10.83 15.91 11.65
C SER A 309 -9.92 15.46 10.51
N ASP A 310 -10.04 14.19 10.14
CA ASP A 310 -9.40 13.67 8.95
C ASP A 310 -10.37 13.84 7.77
N LEU A 311 -9.91 14.52 6.73
CA LEU A 311 -10.69 14.80 5.54
C LEU A 311 -10.14 14.02 4.37
N THR A 312 -11.02 13.41 3.57
CA THR A 312 -10.64 12.72 2.34
C THR A 312 -11.37 13.33 1.15
N PHE A 313 -10.61 13.71 0.13
CA PHE A 313 -11.12 14.31 -1.09
C PHE A 313 -10.77 13.44 -2.29
N SER A 314 -11.66 13.36 -3.27
CA SER A 314 -11.29 12.80 -4.57
C SER A 314 -10.72 13.92 -5.45
N VAL A 315 -9.47 13.79 -5.89
CA VAL A 315 -8.78 14.80 -6.71
C VAL A 315 -8.26 14.21 -8.02
N VAL A 316 -7.96 15.05 -9.01
CA VAL A 316 -7.30 14.60 -10.25
C VAL A 316 -5.88 14.16 -9.92
N SER A 317 -5.49 12.97 -10.38
CA SER A 317 -4.24 12.35 -9.97
C SER A 317 -3.03 13.15 -10.48
N GLY A 318 -2.10 13.48 -9.58
CA GLY A 318 -0.90 14.29 -9.89
C GLY A 318 -1.16 15.79 -10.12
N ALA A 319 -2.41 16.24 -10.21
CA ALA A 319 -2.72 17.65 -10.34
C ALA A 319 -2.50 18.40 -9.01
N PRO A 320 -2.11 19.68 -9.04
CA PRO A 320 -2.08 20.52 -7.86
C PRO A 320 -3.43 20.49 -7.11
N VAL A 321 -3.36 20.57 -5.78
CA VAL A 321 -4.55 20.65 -4.94
C VAL A 321 -4.51 21.95 -4.17
N THR A 322 -5.57 22.73 -4.34
CA THR A 322 -5.87 23.92 -3.56
C THR A 322 -6.85 23.53 -2.46
N LEU A 323 -6.38 23.55 -1.21
CA LEU A 323 -7.31 23.50 -0.08
C LEU A 323 -7.85 24.89 0.19
N SER A 324 -9.16 24.98 0.42
CA SER A 324 -9.86 26.20 0.78
C SER A 324 -10.67 25.97 2.04
N THR A 325 -10.34 26.71 3.09
CA THR A 325 -11.04 26.67 4.37
C THR A 325 -11.87 27.93 4.54
N VAL A 326 -13.17 27.76 4.78
CA VAL A 326 -14.13 28.78 5.16
C VAL A 326 -14.49 28.63 6.62
N VAL A 327 -14.28 29.69 7.40
CA VAL A 327 -14.63 29.76 8.82
C VAL A 327 -15.76 30.75 8.99
N ASP A 328 -16.89 30.26 9.47
CA ASP A 328 -18.09 31.04 9.81
C ASP A 328 -18.25 31.05 11.34
N ALA A 329 -18.11 32.23 11.94
CA ALA A 329 -18.18 32.41 13.39
C ALA A 329 -19.11 33.59 13.74
N PRO A 330 -20.33 33.35 14.27
CA PRO A 330 -21.09 34.37 14.98
C PRO A 330 -20.30 34.87 16.20
N LEU A 331 -20.06 36.17 16.19
CA LEU A 331 -19.42 36.87 17.30
C LEU A 331 -20.45 37.54 18.19
N THR A 332 -20.16 37.57 19.48
CA THR A 332 -20.91 38.34 20.47
C THR A 332 -19.91 39.14 21.28
N ARG A 333 -20.14 40.45 21.37
CA ARG A 333 -19.27 41.37 22.12
C ARG A 333 -19.11 40.91 23.57
N ASP A 334 -17.88 40.95 24.08
CA ASP A 334 -17.59 40.75 25.49
C ASP A 334 -17.72 42.09 26.23
N ASP A 335 -18.82 42.25 26.95
CA ASP A 335 -19.10 43.50 27.68
C ASP A 335 -18.25 43.67 28.96
N ARG A 336 -17.37 42.70 29.29
CA ARG A 336 -16.55 42.73 30.52
C ARG A 336 -15.56 43.89 30.58
N HIS A 337 -15.26 44.57 29.47
CA HIS A 337 -14.27 45.66 29.42
C HIS A 337 -14.89 47.05 29.20
N GLY A 338 -16.22 47.18 29.35
CA GLY A 338 -16.88 48.49 29.29
C GLY A 338 -16.73 49.17 27.93
N ALA A 339 -17.26 48.55 26.88
CA ALA A 339 -17.11 49.07 25.52
C ALA A 339 -18.15 50.15 25.15
N GLU A 340 -17.66 51.16 24.42
CA GLU A 340 -18.41 52.29 23.84
C GLU A 340 -19.51 51.87 22.85
N THR A 341 -20.44 52.79 22.56
CA THR A 341 -21.71 52.56 21.84
C THR A 341 -21.58 52.24 20.34
N GLU A 342 -20.40 52.37 19.73
CA GLU A 342 -20.22 52.29 18.27
C GLU A 342 -19.86 50.88 17.74
N ALA A 343 -19.47 49.93 18.59
CA ALA A 343 -19.06 48.59 18.16
C ALA A 343 -20.26 47.69 17.78
N PRO A 344 -20.19 46.90 16.69
CA PRO A 344 -21.28 46.02 16.28
C PRO A 344 -21.57 44.94 17.33
N LYS A 345 -22.84 44.59 17.56
CA LYS A 345 -23.19 43.55 18.55
C LYS A 345 -22.87 42.13 18.07
N THR A 346 -22.91 41.92 16.76
CA THR A 346 -22.64 40.63 16.11
C THR A 346 -21.91 40.84 14.79
N ALA A 347 -21.01 39.92 14.45
CA ALA A 347 -20.36 39.85 13.13
C ALA A 347 -20.23 38.39 12.68
N THR A 348 -20.10 38.19 11.37
CA THR A 348 -19.78 36.89 10.76
C THR A 348 -18.46 37.02 10.00
N LEU A 349 -17.52 36.14 10.32
CA LEU A 349 -16.30 36.01 9.55
C LEU A 349 -16.55 35.09 8.36
N HIS A 350 -15.99 35.44 7.19
CA HIS A 350 -15.77 34.52 6.08
C HIS A 350 -14.31 34.65 5.66
N ARG A 351 -13.49 33.64 5.94
CA ARG A 351 -12.09 33.62 5.48
C ARG A 351 -11.92 32.55 4.42
N THR A 352 -11.11 32.78 3.40
CA THR A 352 -10.64 31.72 2.51
C THR A 352 -9.12 31.64 2.61
N SER A 353 -8.60 30.49 3.03
CA SER A 353 -7.16 30.21 2.99
C SER A 353 -6.87 29.25 1.86
N VAL A 354 -5.99 29.62 0.93
CA VAL A 354 -5.59 28.77 -0.21
C VAL A 354 -4.23 28.15 0.08
N LEU A 355 -4.20 26.83 0.21
CA LEU A 355 -2.95 26.09 0.27
C LEU A 355 -2.77 25.34 -1.05
N ALA A 356 -1.80 25.78 -1.86
CA ALA A 356 -1.47 25.14 -3.12
C ALA A 356 -0.40 24.06 -2.86
N TYR A 357 -0.78 22.81 -3.07
CA TYR A 357 0.14 21.70 -3.09
C TYR A 357 0.68 21.55 -4.52
N PRO A 358 1.98 21.76 -4.78
CA PRO A 358 2.52 21.58 -6.12
C PRO A 358 2.29 20.12 -6.53
N GLY A 359 1.74 19.93 -7.74
CA GLY A 359 1.78 18.61 -8.36
C GLY A 359 3.23 18.14 -8.46
N VAL A 360 3.45 16.83 -8.55
CA VAL A 360 4.78 16.26 -8.77
C VAL A 360 5.40 16.98 -9.97
N VAL A 361 6.36 17.87 -9.72
CA VAL A 361 7.13 18.49 -10.80
C VAL A 361 7.94 17.37 -11.40
N ASP A 362 7.71 17.05 -12.68
CA ASP A 362 8.54 16.10 -13.41
C ASP A 362 10.00 16.61 -13.33
N PRO A 363 10.92 15.91 -12.64
CA PRO A 363 12.28 16.38 -12.48
C PRO A 363 13.02 16.51 -13.82
N ARG A 364 12.48 15.95 -14.91
CA ARG A 364 13.02 16.10 -16.28
C ARG A 364 12.61 17.40 -16.98
N LYS A 365 11.76 18.23 -16.38
CA LYS A 365 11.33 19.53 -16.92
C LYS A 365 11.88 20.74 -16.14
N ALA A 366 12.75 20.51 -15.17
CA ALA A 366 13.38 21.54 -14.35
C ALA A 366 14.85 21.84 -14.72
N SER A 367 15.27 21.44 -15.93
CA SER A 367 16.60 21.73 -16.50
C SER A 367 16.51 22.63 -17.71
#